data_AF-A0A3R9VJ69-F1
#
_entry.id   AF-A0A3R9VJ69-F1
#
_cell.length_a   1.000
_cell.length_b   1.000
_cell.length_c   1.000
_cell.angle_alpha   90.00
_cell.angle_beta   90.00
_cell.angle_gamma   90.00
#
_symmetry.space_group_name_H-M   'P 1'
#
loop_
_entity.id
_entity.type
_entity.pdbx_description
1 polymer ?
#
loop_
_entity_poly.entity_id
_entity_poly.type
_entity_poly.pdbx_seq_one_letter_code
_entity_poly.pdbx_strand_id
1 'polypeptide(L)'
;PHTMPGADAFTEAVRALGIDDHSTVVVYDAAGIYSSARAWWMLRAMGLDHAMVLDGGLPAWTAAGLPVEAEPAAYDGPRGSFTARPRPGRFVDAAAVAEALAD
;
A
#
# COMPACT_ATOMS: atom_id res chain seq x y z
N PRO A 1 -1.15 8.22 -14.43
CA PRO A 1 -0.75 6.81 -14.67
C PRO A 1 -0.82 6.06 -13.34
N HIS A 2 -1.44 4.86 -13.30
CA HIS A 2 -1.62 4.06 -12.07
C HIS A 2 -0.82 2.75 -12.09
N THR A 3 0.27 2.73 -12.86
CA THR A 3 1.20 1.61 -12.97
C THR A 3 1.97 1.39 -11.68
N MET A 4 2.42 0.16 -11.44
CA MET A 4 3.28 -0.13 -10.28
C MET A 4 4.60 0.65 -10.40
N PRO A 5 5.06 1.36 -9.36
CA PRO A 5 6.39 1.95 -9.35
C PRO A 5 7.48 0.85 -9.32
N GLY A 6 8.68 1.19 -9.81
CA GLY A 6 9.86 0.35 -9.61
C GLY A 6 10.19 0.17 -8.12
N ALA A 7 10.90 -0.90 -7.80
CA ALA A 7 11.22 -1.28 -6.41
C ALA A 7 11.94 -0.15 -5.64
N ASP A 8 12.86 0.56 -6.28
CA ASP A 8 13.63 1.66 -5.65
C ASP A 8 12.72 2.84 -5.30
N ALA A 9 11.90 3.30 -6.25
CA ALA A 9 10.96 4.39 -6.02
C ALA A 9 9.90 4.03 -4.97
N PHE A 10 9.44 2.78 -4.96
CA PHE A 10 8.54 2.28 -3.93
C PHE A 10 9.20 2.25 -2.55
N THR A 11 10.44 1.75 -2.48
CA THR A 11 11.24 1.71 -1.24
C THR A 11 11.38 3.09 -0.64
N GLU A 12 11.77 4.08 -1.45
CA GLU A 12 11.97 5.45 -0.97
C GLU A 12 10.66 6.11 -0.53
N ALA A 13 9.55 5.86 -1.22
CA ALA A 13 8.23 6.36 -0.81
C ALA A 13 7.78 5.76 0.53
N VAL A 14 7.95 4.46 0.73
CA VAL A 14 7.58 3.76 1.98
C VAL A 14 8.48 4.19 3.14
N ARG A 15 9.80 4.31 2.92
CA ARG A 15 10.73 4.82 3.95
C ARG A 15 10.43 6.26 4.36
N ALA A 16 9.99 7.11 3.43
CA ALA A 16 9.60 8.48 3.73
C ALA A 16 8.38 8.57 4.67
N LEU A 17 7.59 7.49 4.79
CA LEU A 17 6.47 7.38 5.75
C LEU A 17 6.92 6.81 7.11
N GLY A 18 8.22 6.61 7.34
CA GLY A 18 8.74 6.02 8.57
C GLY A 18 8.63 4.49 8.64
N ILE A 19 8.16 3.84 7.57
CA ILE A 19 7.87 2.40 7.56
C ILE A 19 9.15 1.58 7.42
N ASP A 20 9.29 0.58 8.29
CA ASP A 20 10.35 -0.43 8.30
C ASP A 20 9.82 -1.84 8.03
N ASP A 21 10.73 -2.81 7.86
CA ASP A 21 10.39 -4.18 7.46
C ASP A 21 9.48 -4.94 8.45
N HIS A 22 9.38 -4.44 9.70
CA HIS A 22 8.56 -5.02 10.77
C HIS A 22 7.32 -4.19 11.11
N SER A 23 7.13 -3.05 10.43
CA SER A 23 5.96 -2.19 10.61
C SER A 23 4.67 -2.96 10.33
N THR A 24 3.67 -2.73 11.19
CA THR A 24 2.28 -3.10 10.91
C THR A 24 1.57 -1.91 10.27
N VAL A 25 1.11 -2.07 9.03
CA VAL A 25 0.49 -1.01 8.23
C VAL A 25 -0.99 -1.31 8.04
N VAL A 26 -1.85 -0.42 8.52
CA VAL A 26 -3.30 -0.46 8.26
C VAL A 26 -3.63 0.64 7.26
N VAL A 27 -4.10 0.23 6.08
CA VAL A 27 -4.47 1.13 4.99
C VAL A 27 -5.99 1.37 5.03
N TYR A 28 -6.41 2.61 4.83
CA TYR A 28 -7.81 2.98 4.66
C TYR A 28 -7.92 4.09 3.61
N ASP A 29 -9.14 4.32 3.13
CA ASP A 29 -9.45 5.46 2.27
C ASP A 29 -10.80 6.08 2.65
N ALA A 30 -11.10 7.24 2.06
CA ALA A 30 -12.30 8.01 2.33
C ALA A 30 -13.57 7.49 1.63
N ALA A 31 -13.43 6.50 0.74
CA ALA A 31 -14.51 5.91 -0.05
C ALA A 31 -14.81 4.45 0.37
N GLY A 32 -14.43 4.08 1.59
CA GLY A 32 -14.58 2.73 2.12
C GLY A 32 -13.41 1.84 1.74
N ILE A 33 -13.60 1.01 0.71
CA ILE A 33 -12.55 0.14 0.16
C ILE A 33 -12.48 0.36 -1.35
N TYR A 34 -11.83 1.45 -1.75
CA TYR A 34 -11.64 1.79 -3.16
C TYR A 34 -10.17 1.75 -3.55
N SER A 35 -9.37 2.67 -2.99
CA SER A 35 -7.93 2.77 -3.28
C SER A 35 -7.06 2.05 -2.25
N SER A 36 -7.58 1.83 -1.04
CA SER A 36 -6.90 1.12 0.06
C SER A 36 -6.52 -0.31 -0.33
N ALA A 37 -7.38 -1.02 -1.04
CA ALA A 37 -7.09 -2.36 -1.57
C ALA A 37 -5.87 -2.35 -2.52
N ARG A 38 -5.73 -1.30 -3.34
CA ARG A 38 -4.57 -1.14 -4.23
C ARG A 38 -3.29 -0.93 -3.43
N ALA A 39 -3.30 0.01 -2.48
CA ALA A 39 -2.13 0.28 -1.64
C ALA A 39 -1.72 -0.94 -0.79
N TRP A 40 -2.70 -1.66 -0.22
CA TRP A 40 -2.48 -2.95 0.46
C TRP A 40 -1.80 -3.98 -0.46
N TRP A 41 -2.33 -4.19 -1.66
CA TRP A 41 -1.75 -5.14 -2.61
C TRP A 41 -0.32 -4.72 -3.00
N MET A 42 -0.06 -3.42 -3.16
CA MET A 42 1.26 -2.89 -3.52
C MET A 42 2.30 -3.20 -2.43
N LEU A 43 1.97 -2.93 -1.16
CA LEU A 43 2.80 -3.27 -0.01
C LEU A 43 3.11 -4.77 0.04
N ARG A 44 2.09 -5.60 -0.12
CA ARG A 44 2.21 -7.08 -0.09
C ARG A 44 3.00 -7.62 -1.28
N ALA A 45 2.82 -7.05 -2.47
CA ALA A 45 3.55 -7.41 -3.67
C ALA A 45 5.03 -7.04 -3.58
N MET A 46 5.36 -6.00 -2.81
CA MET A 46 6.72 -5.54 -2.53
C MET A 46 7.31 -6.15 -1.25
N GLY A 47 6.65 -7.13 -0.64
CA GLY A 47 7.24 -7.92 0.45
C GLY A 47 6.99 -7.41 1.87
N LEU A 48 6.05 -6.48 2.07
CA LEU A 48 5.56 -6.10 3.41
C LEU A 48 4.34 -6.96 3.77
N ASP A 49 4.53 -7.95 4.63
CA ASP A 49 3.47 -8.92 4.98
C ASP A 49 2.44 -8.39 5.94
N HIS A 50 2.85 -7.54 6.88
CA HIS A 50 2.01 -6.97 7.92
C HIS A 50 1.22 -5.75 7.40
N ALA A 51 0.58 -5.90 6.24
CA ALA A 51 -0.33 -4.93 5.67
C ALA A 51 -1.78 -5.42 5.77
N MET A 52 -2.66 -4.58 6.30
CA MET A 52 -4.10 -4.82 6.44
C MET A 52 -4.90 -3.65 5.84
N VAL A 53 -6.18 -3.90 5.57
CA VAL A 53 -7.14 -2.86 5.18
C VAL A 53 -8.13 -2.67 6.33
N LEU A 54 -8.45 -1.42 6.66
CA LEU A 54 -9.53 -1.11 7.59
C LEU A 54 -10.88 -1.42 6.92
N ASP A 55 -11.59 -2.40 7.45
CA ASP A 55 -12.90 -2.79 6.90
C ASP A 55 -13.89 -1.62 6.94
N GLY A 56 -14.50 -1.34 5.79
CA GLY A 56 -15.39 -0.19 5.58
C GLY A 56 -14.72 1.19 5.60
N GLY A 57 -13.39 1.27 5.73
CA GLY A 57 -12.60 2.50 5.62
C GLY A 57 -12.99 3.62 6.60
N LEU A 58 -12.66 4.87 6.23
CA LEU A 58 -13.05 6.04 7.02
C LEU A 58 -14.57 6.18 7.20
N PRO A 59 -15.44 5.84 6.22
CA PRO A 59 -16.88 5.87 6.42
C PRO A 59 -17.36 4.97 7.57
N ALA A 60 -16.88 3.73 7.69
CA ALA A 60 -17.27 2.86 8.79
C ALA A 60 -16.70 3.34 10.14
N TRP A 61 -15.45 3.83 10.14
CA TRP A 61 -14.81 4.39 11.33
C TRP A 61 -15.60 5.58 11.90
N THR A 62 -16.01 6.51 11.03
CA THR A 62 -16.80 7.69 11.42
C THR A 62 -18.23 7.32 11.82
N ALA A 63 -18.88 6.38 11.12
CA ALA A 63 -20.19 5.87 11.50
C ALA A 63 -20.20 5.19 12.88
N ALA A 64 -19.08 4.59 13.29
CA ALA A 64 -18.89 4.04 14.63
C ALA A 64 -18.64 5.11 15.72
N GLY A 65 -18.59 6.39 15.36
CA GLY A 65 -18.36 7.50 16.30
C GLY A 65 -16.93 7.55 16.85
N LEU A 66 -15.96 6.97 16.14
CA LEU A 66 -14.57 6.91 16.58
C LEU A 66 -13.83 8.25 16.29
N PRO A 67 -12.78 8.57 17.07
CA PRO A 67 -12.04 9.83 16.91
C PRO A 67 -11.38 9.95 15.53
N VAL A 68 -11.32 11.19 15.00
CA VAL A 68 -10.63 11.51 13.75
C VAL A 68 -9.75 12.75 13.95
N GLU A 69 -8.64 12.80 13.22
CA GLU A 69 -7.80 13.99 13.13
C GLU A 69 -8.26 14.87 11.96
N ALA A 70 -8.48 16.15 12.22
CA ALA A 70 -9.01 17.09 11.22
C ALA A 70 -7.94 17.56 10.22
N GLU A 71 -6.67 17.56 10.64
CA GLU A 71 -5.54 17.99 9.82
C GLU A 71 -4.51 16.87 9.70
N PRO A 72 -4.43 16.17 8.55
CA PRO A 72 -3.35 15.23 8.32
C PRO A 72 -2.03 15.98 8.20
N ALA A 73 -1.19 15.90 9.22
CA ALA A 73 0.19 16.36 9.13
C ALA A 73 1.01 15.40 8.26
N ALA A 74 1.87 15.94 7.40
CA ALA A 74 2.90 15.14 6.76
C ALA A 74 3.80 14.54 7.85
N TYR A 75 4.14 13.26 7.72
CA TYR A 75 5.09 12.62 8.62
C TYR A 75 6.46 13.32 8.53
N ASP A 76 6.94 13.83 9.66
CA ASP A 76 8.21 14.55 9.82
C ASP A 76 9.24 13.77 10.65
N GLY A 77 8.90 12.55 11.04
CA GLY A 77 9.77 11.67 11.80
C GLY A 77 10.92 11.06 10.98
N PRO A 78 11.76 10.21 11.61
CA PRO A 78 12.87 9.57 10.93
C PRO A 78 12.39 8.67 9.79
N ARG A 79 13.21 8.58 8.74
CA ARG A 79 12.96 7.63 7.65
C ARG A 79 12.99 6.20 8.18
N GLY A 80 12.10 5.37 7.66
CA GLY A 80 12.10 3.93 7.94
C GLY A 80 13.22 3.20 7.20
N SER A 81 13.33 1.89 7.44
CA SER A 81 14.38 1.03 6.89
C SER A 81 13.87 -0.02 5.89
N PHE A 82 12.58 0.05 5.51
CA PHE A 82 11.94 -0.92 4.60
C PHE A 82 12.76 -1.15 3.33
N THR A 83 12.82 -2.38 2.84
CA THR A 83 13.43 -2.69 1.53
C THR A 83 12.46 -3.49 0.68
N ALA A 84 12.08 -2.95 -0.48
CA ALA A 84 11.18 -3.66 -1.39
C ALA A 84 11.80 -4.98 -1.85
N ARG A 85 11.02 -6.05 -1.69
CA ARG A 85 11.30 -7.40 -2.18
C ARG A 85 10.16 -7.80 -3.11
N PRO A 86 10.17 -7.36 -4.39
CA PRO A 86 9.13 -7.68 -5.35
C PRO A 86 8.91 -9.19 -5.44
N ARG A 87 7.67 -9.62 -5.28
CA ARG A 87 7.30 -11.03 -5.27
C ARG A 87 6.92 -11.49 -6.68
N PRO A 88 7.59 -12.53 -7.21
CA PRO A 88 7.23 -13.10 -8.50
C PRO A 88 5.74 -13.47 -8.56
N GLY A 89 5.11 -13.24 -9.72
CA GLY A 89 3.70 -13.59 -9.97
C GLY A 89 2.67 -12.72 -9.23
N ARG A 90 3.08 -11.74 -8.41
CA ARG A 90 2.13 -10.78 -7.82
C ARG A 90 1.64 -9.75 -8.81
N PHE A 91 2.44 -9.43 -9.82
CA PHE A 91 2.06 -8.56 -10.94
C PHE A 91 2.77 -9.03 -12.21
N VAL A 92 2.16 -8.73 -13.36
CA VAL A 92 2.63 -9.12 -14.69
C VAL A 92 2.62 -7.90 -15.60
N ASP A 93 3.44 -7.93 -16.64
CA ASP A 93 3.46 -6.91 -17.69
C ASP A 93 2.58 -7.32 -18.88
N ALA A 94 2.53 -6.46 -19.90
CA ALA A 94 1.75 -6.71 -21.10
C ALA A 94 2.26 -7.90 -21.92
N ALA A 95 3.56 -8.20 -21.87
CA ALA A 95 4.14 -9.32 -22.61
C ALA A 95 3.70 -10.65 -22.02
N ALA A 96 3.75 -10.78 -20.69
CA ALA A 96 3.27 -11.96 -19.97
C ALA A 96 1.76 -12.21 -20.21
N VAL A 97 0.95 -11.15 -20.31
CA VAL A 97 -0.47 -11.29 -20.66
C VAL A 97 -0.65 -11.73 -22.11
N ALA A 98 0.12 -11.17 -23.05
CA ALA A 98 0.04 -11.55 -24.46
C ALA A 98 0.44 -13.02 -24.68
N GLU A 99 1.47 -13.49 -23.98
CA GLU A 99 1.91 -14.89 -24.01
C GLU A 99 0.81 -15.84 -23.50
N ALA A 100 0.20 -15.52 -22.36
CA ALA A 100 -0.86 -16.34 -21.77
C ALA A 100 -2.15 -16.42 -22.62
N LEU A 101 -2.36 -15.51 -23.58
CA LEU A 101 -3.50 -15.54 -24.50
C LEU A 101 -3.23 -16.36 -25.77
N ALA A 102 -1.97 -16.74 -26.01
CA ALA A 102 -1.55 -17.51 -27.18
C ALA A 102 -1.61 -19.03 -26.95
N ASP A 103 -1.76 -19.47 -25.70
CA ASP A 103 -2.01 -20.85 -25.27
C ASP A 103 -3.50 -21.25 -25.38
#